data_AF-A0A7Y4MEF3-F1
#
_entry.id   AF-A0A7Y4MEF3-F1
#
_cell.length_a   1.000
_cell.length_b   1.000
_cell.length_c   1.000
_cell.angle_alpha   90.00
_cell.angle_beta   90.00
_cell.angle_gamma   90.00
#
_symmetry.space_group_name_H-M   'P 1'
#
loop_
_entity.id
_entity.type
_entity.pdbx_description
1 polymer ?
#
loop_
_entity_poly.entity_id
_entity_poly.type
_entity_poly.pdbx_seq_one_letter_code
_entity_poly.pdbx_strand_id
1 'polypeptide(L)'
;MTKPTKQSYPFEFKRALVERVLAGEDAQALAAEAGLSSPELVKTWVRKYRLEGADALRAKPKGRPKKPDGPPPPEVSELERLRRENERLRAEVAYLGKLRALRAQERR
;
A
#
# COMPACT_ATOMS: atom_id res chain seq x y z
N MET A 1 -36.33 -9.92 -12.59
CA MET A 1 -35.12 -10.25 -11.80
C MET A 1 -34.32 -8.97 -11.58
N THR A 2 -34.27 -8.45 -10.36
CA THR A 2 -33.48 -7.25 -10.00
C THR A 2 -32.01 -7.65 -9.81
N LYS A 3 -31.09 -6.98 -10.50
CA LYS A 3 -29.64 -7.26 -10.36
C LYS A 3 -29.19 -6.80 -8.97
N PRO A 4 -28.43 -7.61 -8.21
CA PRO A 4 -27.91 -7.19 -6.91
C PRO A 4 -26.98 -5.98 -7.11
N THR A 5 -27.25 -4.89 -6.38
CA THR A 5 -26.45 -3.68 -6.43
C THR A 5 -25.13 -3.93 -5.70
N LYS A 6 -24.01 -3.56 -6.34
CA LYS A 6 -22.68 -3.73 -5.75
C LYS A 6 -22.51 -2.72 -4.61
N GLN A 7 -22.52 -3.20 -3.37
CA GLN A 7 -22.22 -2.40 -2.19
C GLN A 7 -20.77 -1.89 -2.29
N SER A 8 -20.58 -0.59 -2.02
CA SER A 8 -19.28 0.06 -2.07
C SER A 8 -18.91 0.57 -0.68
N TYR A 9 -17.79 0.11 -0.15
CA TYR A 9 -17.28 0.54 1.15
C TYR A 9 -16.28 1.69 1.00
N PRO A 10 -16.32 2.71 1.87
CA PRO A 10 -15.33 3.79 1.92
C PRO A 10 -13.90 3.26 2.11
N PHE A 11 -12.93 4.02 1.63
CA PHE A 11 -11.50 3.65 1.73
C PHE A 11 -11.05 3.48 3.18
N GLU A 12 -11.31 4.48 4.02
CA GLU A 12 -10.91 4.46 5.44
C GLU A 12 -11.52 3.29 6.21
N PHE A 13 -12.76 2.92 5.89
CA PHE A 13 -13.43 1.76 6.50
C PHE A 13 -12.72 0.45 6.14
N LYS A 14 -12.38 0.23 4.87
CA LYS A 14 -11.63 -0.96 4.46
C LYS A 14 -10.24 -0.97 5.11
N ARG A 15 -9.59 0.19 5.17
CA ARG A 15 -8.26 0.34 5.74
C ARG A 15 -8.24 -0.03 7.22
N ALA A 16 -9.18 0.50 8.01
CA ALA A 16 -9.31 0.20 9.43
C ALA A 16 -9.47 -1.31 9.69
N LEU A 17 -10.34 -1.98 8.92
CA LEU A 17 -10.53 -3.43 9.03
C LEU A 17 -9.27 -4.22 8.69
N VAL A 18 -8.55 -3.81 7.63
CA VAL A 18 -7.29 -4.46 7.25
C VAL A 18 -6.22 -4.26 8.32
N GLU A 19 -6.07 -3.04 8.87
CA GLU A 19 -5.11 -2.74 9.93
C GLU A 19 -5.37 -3.59 11.18
N ARG A 20 -6.64 -3.79 11.58
CA ARG A 20 -7.03 -4.68 12.68
C ARG A 20 -6.67 -6.14 12.42
N VAL A 21 -6.91 -6.65 11.20
CA VAL A 21 -6.47 -8.02 10.84
C VAL A 21 -4.95 -8.14 10.87
N LEU A 22 -4.22 -7.13 10.41
CA LEU A 22 -2.76 -7.12 10.47
C LEU A 22 -2.23 -7.04 11.91
N ALA A 23 -2.99 -6.45 12.83
CA ALA A 23 -2.72 -6.47 14.26
C ALA A 23 -3.03 -7.83 14.94
N GLY A 24 -3.55 -8.80 14.18
CA GLY A 24 -3.80 -10.17 14.65
C GLY A 24 -5.25 -10.48 14.99
N GLU A 25 -6.18 -9.55 14.76
CA GLU A 25 -7.61 -9.82 14.96
C GLU A 25 -8.19 -10.75 13.88
N ASP A 26 -9.21 -11.52 14.26
CA ASP A 26 -9.85 -12.47 13.36
C ASP A 26 -10.76 -11.78 12.33
N ALA A 27 -10.57 -12.13 11.05
CA ALA A 27 -11.32 -11.54 9.95
C ALA A 27 -12.81 -11.91 9.98
N GLN A 28 -13.21 -13.03 10.59
CA GLN A 28 -14.64 -13.38 10.72
C GLN A 28 -15.33 -12.54 11.78
N ALA A 29 -14.72 -12.41 12.95
CA ALA A 29 -15.22 -11.55 14.01
C ALA A 29 -15.38 -10.10 13.53
N LEU A 30 -14.36 -9.57 12.86
CA LEU A 30 -14.39 -8.21 12.28
C LEU A 30 -15.46 -8.03 11.21
N ALA A 31 -15.68 -9.04 10.37
CA ALA A 31 -16.73 -8.96 9.35
C ALA A 31 -18.13 -8.95 9.96
N ALA A 32 -18.35 -9.73 11.02
CA ALA A 32 -19.61 -9.74 11.75
C ALA A 32 -19.84 -8.41 12.48
N GLU A 33 -18.83 -7.89 13.18
CA GLU A 33 -18.86 -6.58 13.87
C GLU A 33 -19.18 -5.45 12.89
N ALA A 34 -18.57 -5.49 11.71
CA ALA A 34 -18.72 -4.47 10.68
C ALA A 34 -19.96 -4.65 9.78
N GLY A 35 -20.83 -5.64 10.06
CA GLY A 35 -22.05 -5.91 9.30
C GLY A 35 -21.81 -6.30 7.84
N LEU A 36 -20.67 -6.94 7.54
CA LEU A 36 -20.32 -7.37 6.20
C LEU A 36 -21.04 -8.66 5.82
N SER A 37 -21.42 -8.75 4.55
CA SER A 37 -22.12 -9.94 4.03
C SER A 37 -21.26 -11.21 4.02
N SER A 38 -19.92 -11.06 4.03
CA SER A 38 -19.01 -12.20 4.06
C SER A 38 -17.64 -11.80 4.62
N PRO A 39 -17.01 -12.66 5.46
CA PRO A 39 -15.63 -12.47 5.90
C PRO A 39 -14.60 -12.55 4.77
N GLU A 40 -14.97 -13.14 3.62
CA GLU A 40 -14.10 -13.21 2.46
C GLU A 40 -13.79 -11.82 1.86
N LEU A 41 -14.67 -10.84 2.09
CA LEU A 41 -14.43 -9.45 1.71
C LEU A 41 -13.20 -8.89 2.44
N VAL A 42 -13.12 -9.10 3.76
CA VAL A 42 -12.00 -8.64 4.58
C VAL A 42 -10.71 -9.34 4.16
N LYS A 43 -10.75 -10.67 3.98
CA LYS A 43 -9.59 -11.44 3.50
C LYS A 43 -9.07 -10.95 2.15
N THR A 44 -9.99 -10.63 1.23
CA THR A 44 -9.64 -10.06 -0.07
C THR A 44 -8.96 -8.70 0.06
N TRP A 45 -9.45 -7.83 0.94
CA TRP A 45 -8.82 -6.53 1.20
C TRP A 45 -7.42 -6.68 1.81
N VAL A 46 -7.25 -7.60 2.76
CA VAL A 46 -5.93 -7.89 3.36
C VAL A 46 -4.94 -8.40 2.31
N ARG A 47 -5.38 -9.30 1.42
CA ARG A 47 -4.54 -9.79 0.31
C ARG A 47 -4.11 -8.65 -0.62
N LYS A 48 -5.04 -7.79 -1.02
CA LYS A 48 -4.73 -6.62 -1.85
C LYS A 48 -3.76 -5.66 -1.18
N TYR A 49 -3.98 -5.39 0.11
CA TYR A 49 -3.09 -4.55 0.89
C TYR A 49 -1.67 -5.10 0.98
N ARG A 50 -1.51 -6.42 1.16
CA ARG A 50 -0.18 -7.06 1.20
C ARG A 50 0.55 -7.01 -0.14
N LEU A 51 -0.16 -6.99 -1.26
CA LEU A 51 0.43 -7.00 -2.60
C LEU A 51 0.74 -5.60 -3.13
N GLU A 52 -0.19 -4.67 -2.98
CA GLU A 52 -0.20 -3.36 -3.64
C GLU A 52 -0.25 -2.18 -2.63
N GLY A 53 -0.24 -2.47 -1.33
CA GLY A 53 -0.32 -1.46 -0.27
C GLY A 53 -1.72 -0.87 -0.08
N ALA A 54 -1.78 0.25 0.65
CA ALA A 54 -3.05 0.90 0.99
C ALA A 54 -3.84 1.32 -0.26
N ASP A 55 -3.18 1.86 -1.28
CA ASP A 55 -3.85 2.38 -2.49
C ASP A 55 -4.68 1.32 -3.23
N ALA A 56 -4.36 0.04 -3.06
CA ALA A 56 -5.14 -1.10 -3.57
C ALA A 56 -6.58 -1.18 -3.05
N LEU A 57 -6.86 -0.55 -1.90
CA LEU A 57 -8.18 -0.50 -1.28
C LEU A 57 -9.06 0.62 -1.84
N ARG A 58 -8.46 1.61 -2.52
CA ARG A 58 -9.19 2.70 -3.16
C ARG A 58 -10.11 2.14 -4.26
N ALA A 59 -11.26 2.77 -4.43
CA ALA A 59 -12.16 2.38 -5.51
C ALA A 59 -11.49 2.67 -6.84
N LYS A 60 -11.38 1.66 -7.71
CA LYS A 60 -10.95 1.88 -9.09
C LYS A 60 -11.96 2.80 -9.78
N PRO A 61 -11.53 3.78 -10.59
CA PRO A 61 -12.43 4.67 -11.30
C PRO A 61 -13.43 3.85 -12.12
N LYS A 62 -14.71 4.19 -12.00
CA LYS A 62 -15.81 3.46 -12.65
C LYS A 62 -15.82 3.82 -14.13
N GLY A 63 -15.44 2.89 -14.99
CA GLY A 63 -15.46 3.04 -16.45
C GLY A 63 -14.27 2.40 -17.14
N ARG A 64 -14.30 2.38 -18.48
CA ARG A 64 -13.10 2.07 -19.28
C ARG A 64 -12.11 3.23 -19.07
N PRO A 65 -10.84 2.97 -18.70
CA PRO A 65 -9.85 4.04 -18.70
C PRO A 65 -9.84 4.69 -20.08
N LYS A 66 -9.94 6.02 -20.14
CA LYS A 66 -9.74 6.76 -21.39
C LYS A 66 -8.41 6.29 -21.97
N LYS A 67 -8.39 5.96 -23.27
CA LYS A 67 -7.13 5.74 -23.98
C LYS A 67 -6.32 7.02 -23.75
N PRO A 68 -5.09 6.96 -23.22
CA PRO A 68 -4.31 8.17 -23.05
C PRO A 68 -4.13 8.80 -24.43
N ASP A 69 -4.50 10.07 -24.57
CA ASP A 69 -4.37 10.85 -25.81
C ASP A 69 -2.89 11.21 -26.13
N GLY A 70 -1.93 10.48 -25.53
CA GLY A 70 -0.51 10.71 -25.70
C GLY A 70 0.33 9.52 -25.21
N PRO A 71 1.64 9.50 -25.53
CA PRO A 71 2.55 8.51 -25.00
C PRO A 71 2.55 8.53 -23.47
N PRO A 72 2.72 7.39 -22.80
CA PRO A 72 2.97 7.39 -21.35
C PRO A 72 4.15 8.32 -21.03
N PRO A 73 4.17 8.95 -19.84
CA PRO A 73 5.33 9.70 -19.39
C PRO A 73 6.58 8.84 -19.57
N PRO A 74 7.69 9.37 -20.09
CA PRO A 74 8.86 8.56 -20.39
C PRO A 74 9.35 7.92 -19.10
N GLU A 75 9.29 6.58 -19.01
CA GLU A 75 9.81 5.77 -17.89
C GLU A 75 11.26 6.14 -17.53
N VAL A 76 11.98 6.71 -18.51
CA VAL A 76 13.30 7.31 -18.36
C VAL A 76 13.36 8.34 -17.21
N SER A 77 12.34 9.20 -17.08
CA SER A 77 12.30 10.24 -16.04
C SER A 77 12.12 9.67 -14.63
N GLU A 78 11.29 8.64 -14.48
CA GLU A 78 11.10 7.97 -13.20
C GLU A 78 12.33 7.15 -12.80
N LEU A 79 12.93 6.42 -13.75
CA LEU A 79 14.18 5.70 -13.53
C LEU A 79 15.34 6.65 -13.14
N GLU A 80 15.44 7.81 -13.78
CA GLU A 80 16.43 8.83 -13.41
C GLU A 80 16.20 9.41 -12.02
N ARG A 81 14.94 9.73 -11.68
CA ARG A 81 14.58 10.17 -10.32
C ARG A 81 14.95 9.11 -9.29
N LEU A 82 14.59 7.85 -9.53
CA LEU A 82 14.89 6.73 -8.64
C LEU A 82 16.40 6.50 -8.49
N ARG A 83 17.18 6.65 -9.56
CA ARG A 83 18.65 6.56 -9.51
C ARG A 83 19.25 7.65 -8.64
N ARG A 84 18.80 8.90 -8.79
CA ARG A 84 19.26 10.03 -7.95
C ARG A 84 18.91 9.81 -6.48
N GLU A 85 17.70 9.32 -6.20
CA GLU A 85 17.26 9.03 -4.85
C GLU A 85 18.06 7.87 -4.23
N ASN A 86 18.36 6.81 -5.00
CA ASN A 86 19.20 5.71 -4.55
C ASN A 86 20.64 6.15 -4.25
N GLU A 87 21.22 6.99 -5.10
CA GLU A 87 22.56 7.53 -4.91
C GLU A 87 22.65 8.37 -3.63
N ARG A 88 21.68 9.27 -3.41
CA ARG A 88 21.58 10.06 -2.18
C ARG A 88 21.51 9.15 -0.95
N LEU A 89 20.64 8.13 -0.97
CA LEU A 89 20.48 7.21 0.15
C LEU A 89 21.76 6.40 0.42
N ARG A 90 22.48 5.97 -0.62
CA ARG A 90 23.78 5.29 -0.45
C ARG A 90 24.81 6.18 0.22
N ALA A 91 24.87 7.46 -0.16
CA ALA A 91 25.76 8.43 0.48
C ALA A 91 25.41 8.63 1.97
N GLU A 92 24.12 8.75 2.29
CA GLU A 92 23.66 8.89 3.68
C GLU A 92 23.99 7.66 4.54
N VAL A 93 23.75 6.46 4.01
CA VAL A 93 24.13 5.20 4.68
C VAL A 93 25.63 5.10 4.90
N ALA A 94 26.44 5.47 3.90
CA ALA A 94 27.90 5.46 4.03
C ALA A 94 28.39 6.45 5.10
N TYR A 95 27.82 7.65 5.15
CA TYR A 95 28.14 8.65 6.16
C TYR A 95 27.77 8.18 7.57
N LEU A 96 26.56 7.65 7.75
CA LEU A 96 26.12 7.08 9.03
C LEU A 96 26.99 5.89 9.45
N GLY A 97 27.42 5.05 8.51
CA GLY A 97 28.36 3.97 8.76
C GLY A 97 29.70 4.47 9.31
N LYS A 98 30.28 5.51 8.69
CA LYS A 98 31.52 6.15 9.18
C LYS A 98 31.35 6.73 10.59
N LEU A 99 30.23 7.43 10.84
CA LEU A 99 29.93 7.99 12.16
C LEU A 99 29.80 6.91 13.24
N ARG A 100 29.15 5.79 12.92
CA ARG A 100 29.05 4.64 13.83
C ARG A 100 30.42 4.04 14.13
N ALA A 101 31.28 3.89 13.13
CA ALA A 101 32.63 3.37 13.30
C ALA A 101 33.47 4.27 14.24
N LEU A 102 33.43 5.59 14.04
CA LEU A 102 34.14 6.55 14.88
C LEU A 102 33.69 6.46 16.35
N ARG A 103 32.36 6.48 16.59
CA ARG A 103 31.79 6.34 17.94
C ARG A 103 32.13 5.01 18.61
N ALA A 104 32.31 3.94 17.84
CA ALA A 104 32.71 2.64 18.38
C ALA A 104 34.18 2.61 18.79
N GLN A 105 35.05 3.39 18.11
CA GLN A 105 36.45 3.55 18.50
C GLN A 105 36.60 4.38 19.77
N GLU A 106 35.81 5.45 19.94
CA GLU A 106 35.82 6.30 21.15
C GLU A 106 35.34 5.59 22.43
N ARG A 107 34.65 4.45 22.31
CA ARG A 107 34.14 3.65 23.44
C ARG A 107 35.04 2.48 23.81
N ARG A 108 36.18 2.31 23.14
CA ARG A 108 37.23 1.35 23.51
C ARG A 108 38.32 2.06 24.29
#